data_AF-A0ABD1LXW2-F1
#
_entry.id   AF-A0ABD1LXW2-F1
#
_cell.length_a   1.000
_cell.length_b   1.000
_cell.length_c   1.000
_cell.angle_alpha   90.00
_cell.angle_beta   90.00
_cell.angle_gamma   90.00
#
_symmetry.space_group_name_H-M   'P 1'
#
loop_
_entity.id
_entity.type
_entity.pdbx_description
1 polymer ?
#
loop_
_entity_poly.entity_id
_entity_poly.type
_entity_poly.pdbx_seq_one_letter_code
_entity_poly.pdbx_strand_id
1 'polypeptide(L)'
;MGVIRGAIGDATLTSIWVFIISTLRIVATEVALLLGLQPFSLLGLFITTILNTLYVIIISFLGRVLGGASFNPSTSVSFYTAGLRPDSSLASMAVRFPAQAAGGAVGAKALLMVVPPHYKDMLKGPFLKVDLHTGAVAEGVLTFSHNLAVLFVMLRGPKNPFLKVYLLSVTTVALAISGAAFTGPAMNPANAFGWAFVNNKHNTWEQFYVYWICPFVGASLAASIYRFVFMSPIKQKKA
;
A
#
# COMPACT_ATOMS: atom_id res chain seq x y z
N MET A 1 -21.51 -2.82 7.30
CA MET A 1 -21.74 -2.87 5.84
C MET A 1 -21.62 -4.33 5.40
N GLY A 2 -22.52 -4.85 4.55
CA GLY A 2 -22.43 -6.24 4.09
C GLY A 2 -21.15 -6.52 3.28
N VAL A 3 -20.68 -7.77 3.27
CA VAL A 3 -19.40 -8.17 2.66
C VAL A 3 -19.32 -7.76 1.18
N ILE A 4 -20.39 -7.95 0.41
CA ILE A 4 -20.45 -7.60 -1.02
C ILE A 4 -20.27 -6.09 -1.22
N ARG A 5 -21.03 -5.27 -0.48
CA ARG A 5 -20.90 -3.80 -0.56
C ARG A 5 -19.49 -3.36 -0.12
N GLY A 6 -18.92 -4.02 0.89
CA GLY A 6 -17.53 -3.84 1.31
C GLY A 6 -16.52 -4.12 0.19
N ALA A 7 -16.70 -5.22 -0.53
CA ALA A 7 -15.85 -5.61 -1.65
C ALA A 7 -15.93 -4.61 -2.82
N ILE A 8 -17.11 -4.08 -3.13
CA ILE A 8 -17.28 -3.04 -4.16
C ILE A 8 -16.55 -1.75 -3.75
N GLY A 9 -16.71 -1.33 -2.50
CA GLY A 9 -16.00 -0.17 -1.95
C GLY A 9 -14.49 -0.33 -2.02
N ASP A 10 -13.99 -1.50 -1.63
CA ASP A 10 -12.58 -1.86 -1.70
C ASP A 10 -12.05 -1.87 -3.14
N ALA A 11 -12.76 -2.49 -4.09
CA ALA A 11 -12.37 -2.49 -5.50
C ALA A 11 -12.28 -1.06 -6.06
N THR A 12 -13.28 -0.24 -5.76
CA THR A 12 -13.34 1.16 -6.20
C THR A 12 -12.16 1.96 -5.63
N LEU A 13 -11.93 1.83 -4.33
CA LEU A 13 -10.86 2.55 -3.65
C LEU A 13 -9.49 2.10 -4.17
N THR A 14 -9.26 0.80 -4.35
CA THR A 14 -8.00 0.29 -4.89
C THR A 14 -7.76 0.73 -6.31
N SER A 15 -8.80 0.79 -7.16
CA SER A 15 -8.67 1.33 -8.52
C SER A 15 -8.18 2.77 -8.51
N ILE A 16 -8.78 3.62 -7.67
CA ILE A 16 -8.36 5.02 -7.54
C ILE A 16 -6.92 5.08 -7.00
N TRP A 17 -6.60 4.29 -5.98
CA TRP A 17 -5.26 4.27 -5.38
C TRP A 17 -4.19 3.88 -6.39
N VAL A 18 -4.34 2.75 -7.09
CA VAL A 18 -3.35 2.26 -8.06
C VAL A 18 -3.19 3.23 -9.21
N PHE A 19 -4.26 3.89 -9.64
CA PHE A 19 -4.20 4.95 -10.64
C PHE A 19 -3.31 6.12 -10.15
N ILE A 20 -3.62 6.73 -9.00
CA ILE A 20 -2.93 7.94 -8.54
C ILE A 20 -1.50 7.65 -8.04
N ILE A 21 -1.28 6.55 -7.33
CA ILE A 21 0.04 6.29 -6.75
C ILE A 21 1.08 6.02 -7.84
N SER A 22 0.64 5.44 -8.96
CA SER A 22 1.51 5.18 -10.10
C SER A 22 1.94 6.46 -10.81
N THR A 23 1.17 7.55 -10.72
CA THR A 23 1.58 8.85 -11.26
C THR A 23 2.54 9.61 -10.35
N LEU A 24 2.75 9.17 -9.10
CA LEU A 24 3.55 9.90 -8.11
C LEU A 24 4.96 10.24 -8.62
N ARG A 25 5.65 9.27 -9.22
CA ARG A 25 7.01 9.49 -9.74
C ARG A 25 7.03 10.51 -10.88
N ILE A 26 6.05 10.47 -11.77
CA ILE A 26 5.92 11.42 -12.89
C ILE A 26 5.70 12.82 -12.33
N VAL A 27 4.66 13.01 -11.52
CA VAL A 27 4.28 14.31 -10.98
C VAL A 27 5.40 14.89 -10.11
N ALA A 28 6.05 14.08 -9.28
CA ALA A 28 7.17 14.54 -8.45
C ALA A 28 8.38 14.95 -9.30
N THR A 29 8.66 14.23 -10.38
CA THR A 29 9.75 14.57 -11.32
C THR A 29 9.46 15.89 -12.01
N GLU A 30 8.26 16.07 -12.57
CA GLU A 30 7.86 17.31 -13.25
C GLU A 30 7.89 18.52 -12.31
N VAL A 31 7.35 18.37 -11.09
CA VAL A 31 7.38 19.46 -10.09
C VAL A 31 8.81 19.80 -9.69
N ALA A 32 9.68 18.80 -9.48
CA ALA A 32 11.08 19.05 -9.16
C ALA A 32 11.80 19.79 -10.30
N LEU A 33 11.63 19.34 -11.55
CA LEU A 33 12.25 19.97 -12.73
C LEU A 33 11.74 21.40 -12.95
N LEU A 34 10.43 21.64 -12.76
CA LEU A 34 9.84 22.98 -12.84
C LEU A 34 10.45 23.95 -11.82
N LEU A 35 10.83 23.45 -10.65
CA LEU A 35 11.48 24.22 -9.59
C LEU A 35 13.01 24.30 -9.73
N GLY A 36 13.59 23.74 -10.81
CA GLY A 36 15.04 23.70 -11.01
C GLY A 36 15.78 22.74 -10.07
N LEU A 37 15.07 21.75 -9.51
CA LEU A 37 15.59 20.79 -8.53
C LEU A 37 15.82 19.41 -9.17
N GLN A 38 16.79 18.68 -8.62
CA GLN A 38 17.03 17.28 -8.98
C GLN A 38 15.97 16.37 -8.33
N PRO A 39 15.22 15.54 -9.09
CA PRO A 39 14.09 14.75 -8.56
C PRO A 39 14.43 13.81 -7.39
N PHE A 40 15.64 13.26 -7.35
CA PHE A 40 16.10 12.33 -6.30
C PHE A 40 17.00 13.00 -5.25
N SER A 41 17.14 14.32 -5.27
CA SER A 41 17.78 15.07 -4.19
C SER A 41 16.90 15.08 -2.93
N LEU A 42 17.45 15.51 -1.79
CA LEU A 42 16.69 15.67 -0.55
C LEU A 42 15.42 16.53 -0.76
N LEU A 43 15.53 17.62 -1.52
CA LEU A 43 14.39 18.50 -1.84
C LEU A 43 13.40 17.83 -2.80
N GLY A 44 13.87 17.06 -3.78
CA GLY A 44 13.00 16.27 -4.67
C GLY A 44 12.23 15.16 -3.94
N LEU A 45 12.88 14.51 -2.98
CA LEU A 45 12.24 13.53 -2.10
C LEU A 45 11.25 14.20 -1.13
N PHE A 46 11.53 15.43 -0.69
CA PHE A 46 10.57 16.22 0.08
C PHE A 46 9.30 16.51 -0.76
N ILE A 47 9.44 16.92 -2.01
CA ILE A 47 8.31 17.10 -2.96
C ILE A 47 7.52 15.80 -3.11
N THR A 48 8.22 14.68 -3.35
CA THR A 48 7.60 13.34 -3.47
C THR A 48 6.79 12.99 -2.22
N THR A 49 7.33 13.29 -1.03
CA THR A 49 6.68 13.00 0.25
C THR A 49 5.44 13.86 0.46
N ILE A 50 5.49 15.14 0.11
CA ILE A 50 4.32 16.03 0.18
C ILE A 50 3.22 15.56 -0.77
N LEU A 51 3.55 15.23 -2.03
CA LEU A 51 2.59 14.71 -2.99
C LEU A 51 1.95 13.39 -2.52
N ASN A 52 2.76 12.46 -2.00
CA ASN A 52 2.25 11.22 -1.43
C ASN A 52 1.35 11.47 -0.21
N THR A 53 1.69 12.45 0.64
CA THR A 53 0.84 12.86 1.77
C THR A 53 -0.53 13.31 1.30
N LEU A 54 -0.59 14.13 0.24
CA LEU A 54 -1.86 14.56 -0.35
C LEU A 54 -2.66 13.38 -0.91
N TYR A 55 -2.02 12.45 -1.62
CA TYR A 55 -2.68 11.24 -2.12
C TYR A 55 -3.25 10.38 -0.99
N VAL A 56 -2.50 10.19 0.10
CA VAL A 56 -2.98 9.42 1.25
C VAL A 56 -4.13 10.13 1.97
N ILE A 57 -4.13 11.46 2.06
CA ILE A 57 -5.27 12.22 2.60
C ILE A 57 -6.52 12.00 1.75
N ILE A 58 -6.40 12.12 0.42
CA ILE A 58 -7.52 11.93 -0.53
C ILE A 58 -8.06 10.51 -0.42
N ILE A 59 -7.21 9.49 -0.50
CA ILE A 59 -7.66 8.10 -0.46
C ILE A 59 -8.27 7.73 0.90
N SER A 60 -7.75 8.31 2.00
CA SER A 60 -8.31 8.10 3.34
C SER A 60 -9.67 8.78 3.51
N PHE A 61 -9.90 9.92 2.85
CA PHE A 61 -11.22 10.54 2.79
C PHE A 61 -12.20 9.68 1.98
N LEU A 62 -11.82 9.27 0.78
CA LEU A 62 -12.65 8.41 -0.08
C LEU A 62 -12.98 7.07 0.58
N GLY A 63 -12.03 6.47 1.29
CA GLY A 63 -12.26 5.23 2.03
C GLY A 63 -13.34 5.39 3.11
N ARG A 64 -13.41 6.54 3.78
CA ARG A 64 -14.49 6.85 4.74
C ARG A 64 -15.83 7.04 4.04
N VAL A 65 -15.87 7.76 2.92
CA VAL A 65 -17.09 7.94 2.11
C VAL A 65 -17.62 6.59 1.60
N LEU A 66 -16.72 5.67 1.21
CA LEU A 66 -17.03 4.32 0.76
C LEU A 66 -17.27 3.33 1.91
N GLY A 67 -17.67 3.81 3.10
CA GLY A 67 -18.07 2.95 4.20
C GLY A 67 -16.92 2.21 4.91
N GLY A 68 -15.73 2.82 4.95
CA GLY A 68 -14.53 2.22 5.56
C GLY A 68 -13.80 1.26 4.62
N ALA A 69 -13.84 1.53 3.32
CA ALA A 69 -13.14 0.73 2.31
C ALA A 69 -11.61 0.75 2.54
N SER A 70 -10.94 -0.31 2.08
CA SER A 70 -9.51 -0.51 2.21
C SER A 70 -8.90 -0.87 0.85
N PHE A 71 -7.72 -0.33 0.58
CA PHE A 71 -7.03 -0.48 -0.70
C PHE A 71 -5.74 -1.30 -0.63
N ASN A 72 -5.40 -1.82 0.57
CA ASN A 72 -4.20 -2.60 0.80
C ASN A 72 -4.54 -3.89 1.57
N PRO A 73 -4.40 -5.08 0.94
CA PRO A 73 -4.60 -6.35 1.60
C PRO A 73 -3.66 -6.55 2.82
N SER A 74 -2.39 -6.15 2.72
CA SER A 74 -1.42 -6.28 3.83
C SER A 74 -1.84 -5.47 5.06
N THR A 75 -2.26 -4.22 4.87
CA THR A 75 -2.76 -3.39 5.99
C THR A 75 -4.06 -3.94 6.58
N SER A 76 -4.93 -4.53 5.73
CA SER A 76 -6.14 -5.20 6.22
C SER A 76 -5.81 -6.40 7.10
N VAL A 77 -4.85 -7.24 6.69
CA VAL A 77 -4.33 -8.36 7.50
C VAL A 77 -3.71 -7.83 8.79
N SER A 78 -2.87 -6.80 8.72
CA SER A 78 -2.21 -6.22 9.90
C SER A 78 -3.23 -5.76 10.94
N PHE A 79 -4.25 -4.99 10.54
CA PHE A 79 -5.28 -4.51 11.45
C PHE A 79 -6.18 -5.62 12.00
N TYR A 80 -6.46 -6.65 11.21
CA TYR A 80 -7.17 -7.84 11.70
C TYR A 80 -6.35 -8.57 12.77
N THR A 81 -5.07 -8.88 12.49
CA THR A 81 -4.16 -9.58 13.42
C THR A 81 -3.91 -8.77 14.69
N ALA A 82 -3.88 -7.44 14.59
CA ALA A 82 -3.78 -6.52 15.72
C ALA A 82 -5.06 -6.48 16.58
N GLY A 83 -6.19 -7.03 16.11
CA GLY A 83 -7.49 -6.95 16.80
C GLY A 83 -8.18 -5.59 16.67
N LEU A 84 -7.79 -4.79 15.67
CA LEU A 84 -8.33 -3.43 15.43
C LEU A 84 -9.54 -3.43 14.48
N ARG A 85 -9.91 -4.61 13.94
CA ARG A 85 -11.08 -4.81 13.08
C ARG A 85 -11.92 -5.99 13.60
N PRO A 86 -12.62 -5.83 14.74
CA PRO A 86 -13.39 -6.92 15.35
C PRO A 86 -14.54 -7.43 14.46
N ASP A 87 -15.08 -6.58 13.59
CA ASP A 87 -16.16 -6.94 12.65
C ASP A 87 -15.67 -7.60 11.36
N SER A 88 -14.35 -7.78 11.21
CA SER A 88 -13.75 -8.44 10.04
C SER A 88 -13.52 -9.92 10.32
N SER A 89 -13.72 -10.76 9.30
CA SER A 89 -13.46 -12.20 9.36
C SER A 89 -12.57 -12.64 8.21
N LEU A 90 -11.95 -13.82 8.32
CA LEU A 90 -11.20 -14.44 7.23
C LEU A 90 -12.06 -14.63 5.97
N ALA A 91 -13.33 -15.05 6.15
CA ALA A 91 -14.28 -15.19 5.05
C ALA A 91 -14.56 -13.85 4.35
N SER A 92 -14.70 -12.76 5.10
CA SER A 92 -14.87 -11.41 4.53
C SER A 92 -13.63 -11.00 3.72
N MET A 93 -12.43 -11.26 4.23
CA MET A 93 -11.18 -10.98 3.51
C MET A 93 -11.02 -11.82 2.24
N ALA A 94 -11.45 -13.09 2.25
CA ALA A 94 -11.42 -13.96 1.08
C ALA A 94 -12.27 -13.43 -0.10
N VAL A 95 -13.32 -12.66 0.18
CA VAL A 95 -14.11 -11.97 -0.87
C VAL A 95 -13.51 -10.61 -1.24
N ARG A 96 -13.02 -9.86 -0.24
CA ARG A 96 -12.56 -8.49 -0.43
C ARG A 96 -11.19 -8.40 -1.10
N PHE A 97 -10.26 -9.33 -0.86
CA PHE A 97 -8.92 -9.28 -1.45
C PHE A 97 -8.92 -9.50 -2.97
N PRO A 98 -9.68 -10.47 -3.54
CA PRO A 98 -9.87 -10.54 -4.98
C PRO A 98 -10.49 -9.27 -5.57
N ALA A 99 -11.44 -8.65 -4.85
CA ALA A 99 -12.04 -7.39 -5.29
C ALA A 99 -11.02 -6.24 -5.31
N GLN A 100 -10.15 -6.14 -4.29
CA GLN A 100 -9.03 -5.19 -4.28
C GLN A 100 -8.07 -5.47 -5.45
N ALA A 101 -7.72 -6.72 -5.71
CA ALA A 101 -6.85 -7.11 -6.83
C ALA A 101 -7.44 -6.72 -8.19
N ALA A 102 -8.73 -6.99 -8.40
CA ALA A 102 -9.47 -6.57 -9.59
C ALA A 102 -9.49 -5.03 -9.73
N GLY A 103 -9.76 -4.32 -8.63
CA GLY A 103 -9.66 -2.86 -8.58
C GLY A 103 -8.27 -2.36 -8.99
N GLY A 104 -7.21 -2.98 -8.48
CA GLY A 104 -5.84 -2.63 -8.85
C GLY A 104 -5.55 -2.81 -10.34
N ALA A 105 -6.04 -3.88 -10.95
CA ALA A 105 -5.91 -4.10 -12.40
C ALA A 105 -6.68 -3.04 -13.20
N VAL A 106 -7.89 -2.68 -12.78
CA VAL A 106 -8.68 -1.61 -13.40
C VAL A 106 -7.95 -0.27 -13.30
N GLY A 107 -7.42 0.08 -12.13
CA GLY A 107 -6.67 1.32 -11.90
C GLY A 107 -5.41 1.43 -12.77
N ALA A 108 -4.61 0.37 -12.83
CA ALA A 108 -3.41 0.33 -13.67
C ALA A 108 -3.76 0.45 -15.17
N LYS A 109 -4.78 -0.29 -15.63
CA LYS A 109 -5.22 -0.23 -17.03
C LYS A 109 -5.80 1.14 -17.40
N ALA A 110 -6.61 1.73 -16.52
CA ALA A 110 -7.17 3.07 -16.73
C ALA A 110 -6.08 4.13 -16.88
N LEU A 111 -5.02 4.07 -16.06
CA LEU A 111 -3.88 4.98 -16.19
C LEU A 111 -3.21 4.84 -17.56
N LEU A 112 -2.97 3.61 -18.03
CA LEU A 112 -2.32 3.39 -19.33
C LEU A 112 -3.12 3.88 -20.53
N MET A 113 -4.44 4.04 -20.38
CA MET A 113 -5.31 4.61 -21.44
C MET A 113 -5.18 6.13 -21.56
N VAL A 114 -4.82 6.83 -20.49
CA VAL A 114 -4.81 8.31 -20.44
C VAL A 114 -3.41 8.91 -20.36
N VAL A 115 -2.40 8.13 -19.98
CA VAL A 115 -1.04 8.63 -19.83
C VAL A 115 -0.40 8.94 -21.20
N PRO A 116 0.27 10.10 -21.36
CA PRO A 116 1.05 10.41 -22.55
C PRO A 116 2.12 9.36 -22.85
N PRO A 117 2.39 9.03 -24.14
CA PRO A 117 3.33 7.98 -24.52
C PRO A 117 4.75 8.12 -23.91
N HIS A 118 5.27 9.34 -23.80
CA HIS A 118 6.61 9.60 -23.28
C HIS A 118 6.78 9.28 -21.78
N TYR A 119 5.68 9.13 -21.02
CA TYR A 119 5.72 8.73 -19.61
C TYR A 119 5.58 7.22 -19.39
N LYS A 120 5.26 6.43 -20.43
CA LYS A 120 4.98 4.99 -20.27
C LYS A 120 6.17 4.24 -19.68
N ASP A 121 7.40 4.62 -20.02
CA ASP A 121 8.61 3.98 -19.48
C ASP A 121 8.81 4.21 -17.98
N MET A 122 8.18 5.24 -17.41
CA MET A 122 8.19 5.51 -15.98
C MET A 122 7.17 4.65 -15.22
N LEU A 123 6.24 4.00 -15.93
CA LEU A 123 5.10 3.25 -15.40
C LEU A 123 5.26 1.74 -15.63
N LYS A 124 6.14 1.12 -14.84
CA LYS A 124 6.39 -0.34 -14.90
C LYS A 124 5.74 -1.13 -13.77
N GLY A 125 5.31 -0.44 -12.71
CA GLY A 125 4.83 -1.06 -11.49
C GLY A 125 5.91 -1.82 -10.71
N PRO A 126 5.52 -2.56 -9.65
CA PRO A 126 6.38 -3.51 -8.96
C PRO A 126 6.84 -4.65 -9.88
N PHE A 127 8.12 -5.01 -9.81
CA PHE A 127 8.69 -6.16 -10.51
C PHE A 127 9.96 -6.66 -9.82
N LEU A 128 10.17 -7.97 -9.83
CA LEU A 128 11.34 -8.60 -9.24
C LEU A 128 12.61 -8.28 -10.06
N LYS A 129 13.65 -7.79 -9.38
CA LYS A 129 14.97 -7.42 -9.94
C LYS A 129 16.12 -8.29 -9.45
N VAL A 130 15.84 -9.13 -8.45
CA VAL A 130 16.78 -10.05 -7.80
C VAL A 130 16.25 -11.48 -7.92
N ASP A 131 16.94 -12.47 -7.36
CA ASP A 131 16.39 -13.82 -7.32
C ASP A 131 15.11 -13.89 -6.46
N LEU A 132 14.33 -14.96 -6.69
CA LEU A 132 13.02 -15.16 -6.08
C LEU A 132 13.05 -15.07 -4.55
N HIS A 133 14.04 -15.67 -3.90
CA HIS A 133 14.08 -15.73 -2.44
C HIS A 133 14.56 -14.43 -1.83
N THR A 134 15.55 -13.77 -2.42
CA THR A 134 15.98 -12.42 -1.99
C THR A 134 14.83 -11.43 -2.13
N GLY A 135 14.07 -11.47 -3.23
CA GLY A 135 12.91 -10.60 -3.42
C GLY A 135 11.79 -10.88 -2.42
N ALA A 136 11.51 -12.16 -2.15
CA ALA A 136 10.53 -12.59 -1.16
C ALA A 136 10.88 -12.08 0.25
N VAL A 137 12.14 -12.22 0.67
CA VAL A 137 12.63 -11.69 1.95
C VAL A 137 12.51 -10.17 1.98
N ALA A 138 12.91 -9.49 0.90
CA ALA A 138 12.83 -8.03 0.80
C ALA A 138 11.38 -7.52 0.95
N GLU A 139 10.41 -8.04 0.18
CA GLU A 139 9.00 -7.64 0.32
C GLU A 139 8.41 -7.95 1.69
N GLY A 140 8.78 -9.09 2.28
CA GLY A 140 8.38 -9.44 3.64
C GLY A 140 8.88 -8.43 4.67
N VAL A 141 10.16 -8.06 4.63
CA VAL A 141 10.78 -7.08 5.55
C VAL A 141 10.25 -5.67 5.32
N LEU A 142 10.06 -5.25 4.07
CA LEU A 142 9.50 -3.95 3.74
C LEU A 142 8.05 -3.84 4.22
N THR A 143 7.24 -4.86 3.95
CA THR A 143 5.84 -4.90 4.41
C THR A 143 5.74 -4.97 5.93
N PHE A 144 6.62 -5.73 6.59
CA PHE A 144 6.74 -5.75 8.05
C PHE A 144 7.03 -4.35 8.60
N SER A 145 8.06 -3.69 8.08
CA SER A 145 8.49 -2.36 8.53
C SER A 145 7.40 -1.32 8.31
N HIS A 146 6.74 -1.37 7.15
CA HIS A 146 5.63 -0.49 6.82
C HIS A 146 4.46 -0.66 7.79
N ASN A 147 4.00 -1.89 8.01
CA ASN A 147 2.85 -2.15 8.88
C ASN A 147 3.15 -1.88 10.36
N LEU A 148 4.39 -2.13 10.81
CA LEU A 148 4.81 -1.77 12.16
C LEU A 148 4.74 -0.25 12.37
N ALA A 149 5.28 0.52 11.42
CA ALA A 149 5.20 1.97 11.44
C ALA A 149 3.74 2.48 11.35
N VAL A 150 2.90 1.87 10.51
CA VAL A 150 1.47 2.18 10.43
C VAL A 150 0.80 2.03 11.81
N LEU A 151 1.05 0.92 12.51
CA LEU A 151 0.48 0.67 13.83
C LEU A 151 0.99 1.69 14.86
N PHE A 152 2.28 1.98 14.89
CA PHE A 152 2.86 2.99 15.78
C PHE A 152 2.28 4.38 15.53
N VAL A 153 2.27 4.85 14.29
CA VAL A 153 1.80 6.19 13.94
C VAL A 153 0.29 6.32 14.19
N MET A 154 -0.50 5.29 13.90
CA MET A 154 -1.94 5.33 14.10
C MET A 154 -2.33 5.36 15.58
N LEU A 155 -1.74 4.46 16.37
CA LEU A 155 -2.13 4.24 17.76
C LEU A 155 -1.36 5.08 18.79
N ARG A 156 -0.10 5.45 18.48
CA ARG A 156 0.79 6.19 19.38
C ARG A 156 1.39 7.45 18.76
N GLY A 157 1.09 7.75 17.50
CA GLY A 157 1.62 8.92 16.80
C GLY A 157 0.95 10.25 17.21
N PRO A 158 1.37 11.36 16.59
CA PRO A 158 0.92 12.71 16.94
C PRO A 158 -0.59 12.89 16.83
N LYS A 159 -1.22 13.73 17.66
CA LYS A 159 -2.68 13.96 17.57
C LYS A 159 -3.12 14.64 16.26
N ASN A 160 -2.24 15.43 15.65
CA ASN A 160 -2.52 16.14 14.40
C ASN A 160 -2.67 15.14 13.22
N PRO A 161 -3.84 15.07 12.56
CA PRO A 161 -4.08 14.14 11.46
C PRO A 161 -3.14 14.33 10.26
N PHE A 162 -2.80 15.57 9.91
CA PHE A 162 -1.86 15.86 8.82
C PHE A 162 -0.47 15.32 9.13
N LEU A 163 0.03 15.56 10.35
CA LEU A 163 1.33 15.06 10.76
C LEU A 163 1.37 13.53 10.81
N LYS A 164 0.27 12.86 11.23
CA LYS A 164 0.18 11.39 11.14
C LYS A 164 0.34 10.91 9.70
N VAL A 165 -0.42 11.48 8.75
CA VAL A 165 -0.36 11.06 7.34
C VAL A 165 0.99 11.40 6.70
N TYR A 166 1.60 12.53 7.08
CA TYR A 166 2.95 12.89 6.66
C TYR A 166 3.98 11.86 7.14
N LEU A 167 3.95 11.45 8.41
CA LEU A 167 4.86 10.42 8.92
C LEU A 167 4.69 9.07 8.19
N LEU A 168 3.44 8.65 7.92
CA LEU A 168 3.18 7.45 7.10
C LEU A 168 3.76 7.59 5.68
N SER A 169 3.70 8.79 5.12
CA SER A 169 4.22 9.08 3.79
C SER A 169 5.74 9.08 3.76
N VAL A 170 6.40 9.65 4.77
CA VAL A 170 7.86 9.57 4.97
C VAL A 170 8.29 8.11 5.03
N THR A 171 7.63 7.29 5.86
CA THR A 171 7.92 5.85 5.93
C THR A 171 7.75 5.18 4.58
N THR A 172 6.66 5.44 3.88
CA THR A 172 6.36 4.82 2.58
C THR A 172 7.42 5.19 1.54
N VAL A 173 7.80 6.47 1.44
CA VAL A 173 8.84 6.93 0.50
C VAL A 173 10.21 6.35 0.86
N ALA A 174 10.58 6.34 2.15
CA ALA A 174 11.85 5.77 2.59
C ALA A 174 11.96 4.27 2.24
N LEU A 175 10.93 3.49 2.54
CA LEU A 175 10.89 2.06 2.19
C LEU A 175 10.82 1.85 0.69
N ALA A 176 10.13 2.72 -0.05
CA ALA A 176 10.07 2.66 -1.51
C ALA A 176 11.46 2.81 -2.14
N ILE A 177 12.27 3.74 -1.64
CA ILE A 177 13.66 3.95 -2.09
C ILE A 177 14.52 2.75 -1.72
N SER A 178 14.49 2.30 -0.46
CA SER A 178 15.31 1.18 0.02
C SER A 178 15.00 -0.13 -0.70
N GLY A 179 13.73 -0.39 -1.01
CA GLY A 179 13.31 -1.60 -1.72
C GLY A 179 13.42 -1.52 -3.24
N ALA A 180 13.67 -0.33 -3.82
CA ALA A 180 13.59 -0.10 -5.26
C ALA A 180 14.51 -1.02 -6.07
N ALA A 181 15.67 -1.39 -5.53
CA ALA A 181 16.64 -2.27 -6.18
C ALA A 181 16.24 -3.75 -6.17
N PHE A 182 15.28 -4.16 -5.33
CA PHE A 182 14.90 -5.56 -5.14
C PHE A 182 13.61 -5.92 -5.88
N THR A 183 12.51 -5.21 -5.59
CA THR A 183 11.16 -5.63 -6.02
C THR A 183 10.31 -4.50 -6.61
N GLY A 184 10.82 -3.26 -6.65
CA GLY A 184 10.00 -2.09 -6.97
C GLY A 184 8.84 -1.99 -5.98
N PRO A 185 9.15 -1.72 -4.70
CA PRO A 185 8.49 -2.38 -3.60
C PRO A 185 7.02 -2.03 -3.51
N ALA A 186 6.19 -3.07 -3.48
CA ALA A 186 4.75 -2.89 -3.52
C ALA A 186 4.20 -2.58 -2.14
N MET A 187 4.59 -3.38 -1.13
CA MET A 187 4.02 -3.39 0.23
C MET A 187 2.47 -3.51 0.26
N ASN A 188 1.88 -3.79 -0.90
CA ASN A 188 0.46 -3.80 -1.19
C ASN A 188 0.22 -4.83 -2.30
N PRO A 189 -0.28 -6.02 -1.95
CA PRO A 189 -0.52 -7.10 -2.90
C PRO A 189 -1.46 -6.74 -4.05
N ALA A 190 -2.47 -5.90 -3.79
CA ALA A 190 -3.41 -5.47 -4.83
C ALA A 190 -2.76 -4.50 -5.83
N ASN A 191 -1.85 -3.64 -5.38
CA ASN A 191 -1.06 -2.78 -6.25
C ASN A 191 -0.09 -3.59 -7.13
N ALA A 192 0.63 -4.54 -6.54
CA ALA A 192 1.49 -5.46 -7.30
C ALA A 192 0.70 -6.25 -8.34
N PHE A 193 -0.44 -6.81 -7.93
CA PHE A 193 -1.30 -7.59 -8.82
C PHE A 193 -1.80 -6.76 -10.00
N GLY A 194 -2.20 -5.50 -9.80
CA GLY A 194 -2.70 -4.65 -10.86
C GLY A 194 -1.69 -4.48 -12.02
N TRP A 195 -0.44 -4.22 -11.67
CA TRP A 195 0.65 -4.12 -12.64
C TRP A 195 1.04 -5.47 -13.23
N ALA A 196 1.07 -6.53 -12.43
CA ALA A 196 1.30 -7.89 -12.93
C ALA A 196 0.21 -8.33 -13.92
N PHE A 197 -1.04 -7.90 -13.73
CA PHE A 197 -2.14 -8.19 -14.64
C PHE A 197 -1.93 -7.53 -16.00
N VAL A 198 -1.63 -6.23 -16.01
CA VAL A 198 -1.29 -5.46 -17.22
C VAL A 198 -0.10 -6.07 -17.97
N ASN A 199 0.88 -6.59 -17.24
CA ASN A 199 2.09 -7.19 -17.79
C ASN A 199 1.98 -8.69 -18.10
N ASN A 200 0.78 -9.29 -18.01
CA ASN A 200 0.55 -10.74 -18.20
C ASN A 200 1.41 -11.65 -17.29
N LYS A 201 1.71 -11.20 -16.07
CA LYS A 201 2.48 -11.92 -15.03
C LYS A 201 1.66 -12.27 -13.78
N HIS A 202 0.36 -11.96 -13.77
CA HIS A 202 -0.50 -12.09 -12.59
C HIS A 202 -0.69 -13.53 -12.08
N ASN A 203 -0.44 -14.53 -12.93
CA ASN A 203 -0.57 -15.96 -12.60
C ASN A 203 0.78 -16.65 -12.31
N THR A 204 1.86 -15.88 -12.14
CA THR A 204 3.20 -16.44 -11.89
C THR A 204 3.40 -16.80 -10.41
N TRP A 205 4.25 -17.79 -10.13
CA TRP A 205 4.65 -18.11 -8.76
C TRP A 205 5.35 -16.94 -8.07
N GLU A 206 6.14 -16.17 -8.81
CA GLU A 206 6.71 -14.89 -8.36
C GLU A 206 5.63 -13.98 -7.79
N GLN A 207 4.54 -13.76 -8.53
CA GLN A 207 3.44 -12.91 -8.09
C GLN A 207 2.82 -13.39 -6.78
N PHE A 208 2.53 -14.69 -6.66
CA PHE A 208 1.91 -15.24 -5.44
C PHE A 208 2.88 -15.23 -4.25
N TYR A 209 4.11 -15.70 -4.45
CA TYR A 209 5.06 -15.86 -3.36
C TYR A 209 5.60 -14.52 -2.87
N VAL A 210 6.16 -13.71 -3.76
CA VAL A 210 6.86 -12.45 -3.42
C VAL A 210 5.86 -11.36 -3.04
N TYR A 211 4.73 -11.25 -3.74
CA TYR A 211 3.83 -10.09 -3.62
C TYR A 211 2.51 -10.36 -2.89
N TRP A 212 2.18 -11.61 -2.55
CA TRP A 212 1.04 -11.93 -1.68
C TRP A 212 1.46 -12.59 -0.38
N ILE A 213 2.14 -13.75 -0.44
CA ILE A 213 2.48 -14.55 0.73
C ILE A 213 3.44 -13.77 1.66
N CYS A 214 4.58 -13.32 1.15
CA CYS A 214 5.58 -12.63 1.95
C CYS A 214 5.06 -11.32 2.59
N PRO A 215 4.32 -10.46 1.86
CA PRO A 215 3.66 -9.31 2.45
C PRO A 215 2.66 -9.67 3.57
N PHE A 216 1.87 -10.73 3.41
CA PHE A 216 0.96 -11.18 4.48
C PHE A 216 1.71 -11.69 5.71
N VAL A 217 2.81 -12.42 5.53
CA VAL A 217 3.68 -12.84 6.63
C VAL A 217 4.26 -11.63 7.34
N GLY A 218 4.83 -10.68 6.60
CA GLY A 218 5.40 -9.45 7.16
C GLY A 218 4.37 -8.61 7.92
N ALA A 219 3.19 -8.40 7.34
CA ALA A 219 2.10 -7.64 7.97
C ALA A 219 1.57 -8.30 9.25
N SER A 220 1.44 -9.64 9.24
CA SER A 220 0.99 -10.42 10.40
C SER A 220 2.02 -10.44 11.53
N LEU A 221 3.30 -10.53 11.18
CA LEU A 221 4.40 -10.48 12.15
C LEU A 221 4.48 -9.09 12.80
N ALA A 222 4.38 -8.01 12.01
CA ALA A 222 4.35 -6.65 12.52
C ALA A 222 3.20 -6.42 13.51
N ALA A 223 2.00 -6.88 13.15
CA ALA A 223 0.82 -6.79 14.00
C ALA A 223 0.96 -7.62 15.28
N SER A 224 1.48 -8.84 15.18
CA SER A 224 1.72 -9.71 16.33
C SER A 224 2.70 -9.07 17.30
N ILE A 225 3.88 -8.64 16.83
CA ILE A 225 4.88 -7.96 17.65
C ILE A 225 4.29 -6.71 18.29
N TYR A 226 3.58 -5.89 17.50
CA TYR A 226 2.96 -4.69 18.04
C TYR A 226 1.97 -5.01 19.17
N ARG A 227 1.11 -6.02 18.97
CA ARG A 227 0.11 -6.45 19.93
C ARG A 227 0.73 -7.01 21.20
N PHE A 228 1.72 -7.89 21.10
CA PHE A 228 2.32 -8.54 22.27
C PHE A 228 3.22 -7.62 23.08
N VAL A 229 3.94 -6.69 22.44
CA VAL A 229 4.92 -5.84 23.11
C VAL A 229 4.34 -4.49 23.51
N PHE A 230 3.42 -3.93 22.72
CA PHE A 230 3.00 -2.54 22.86
C PHE A 230 1.50 -2.33 23.14
N MET A 231 0.65 -3.37 23.04
CA MET A 231 -0.74 -3.24 23.50
C MET A 231 -0.89 -3.81 24.91
N SER A 232 -1.47 -3.02 25.81
CA SER A 232 -1.92 -3.54 27.10
C SER A 232 -3.05 -4.56 26.89
N PRO A 233 -3.19 -5.59 27.75
CA PRO A 233 -4.29 -6.53 27.65
C PRO A 233 -5.63 -5.79 27.61
N ILE A 234 -6.44 -6.08 26.59
CA ILE A 234 -7.80 -5.55 26.50
C ILE A 234 -8.54 -6.08 27.72
N LYS A 235 -8.80 -5.22 28.73
CA LYS A 235 -9.73 -5.56 29.81
C LYS A 235 -11.07 -5.81 29.14
N GLN A 236 -11.46 -7.08 29.04
CA GLN A 236 -12.83 -7.43 28.70
C GLN A 236 -13.73 -6.73 29.73
N LYS A 237 -14.56 -5.79 29.28
CA LYS A 237 -15.69 -5.33 30.10
C LYS A 237 -16.51 -6.58 30.36
N LYS A 238 -16.50 -7.05 31.61
CA LYS A 238 -17.46 -8.07 32.07
C LYS A 238 -18.85 -7.54 31.72
N ALA A 239 -19.60 -8.34 30.96
CA ALA A 239 -21.02 -8.16 30.75
C ALA A 239 -21.76 -8.23 32.08
#